data_AF-A0A7V9QI88-F1
#
_entry.id   AF-A0A7V9QI88-F1
#
_cell.length_a   1.000
_cell.length_b   1.000
_cell.length_c   1.000
_cell.angle_alpha   90.00
_cell.angle_beta   90.00
_cell.angle_gamma   90.00
#
_symmetry.space_group_name_H-M   'P 1'
#
loop_
_entity.id
_entity.type
_entity.pdbx_description
1 polymer ?
#
loop_
_entity_poly.entity_id
_entity_poly.type
_entity_poly.pdbx_seq_one_letter_code
_entity_poly.pdbx_strand_id
1 'polypeptide(L)'
;MPKAENGYDLDRYAPVARRITLFYERYPAGRIITSLVERDANAVIFRARVYRTAEEHDPAATGWALEREGDGDVNAVACLENTETSAIGRALANLGFTASAERPSREEMVRVARARQSATPLRV
;
A
#
# COMPACT_ATOMS: atom_id res chain seq x y z
N MET A 1 -23.90 -15.31 -23.16
CA MET A 1 -23.31 -15.20 -21.81
C MET A 1 -23.09 -13.73 -21.51
N PRO A 2 -23.70 -13.14 -20.47
CA PRO A 2 -23.42 -11.75 -20.13
C PRO A 2 -21.97 -11.65 -19.65
N LYS A 3 -21.26 -10.60 -20.10
CA LYS A 3 -19.90 -10.27 -19.65
C LYS A 3 -19.95 -10.06 -18.14
N ALA A 4 -19.14 -10.80 -17.39
CA ALA A 4 -18.94 -10.53 -15.97
C ALA A 4 -18.45 -9.08 -15.84
N GLU A 5 -19.22 -8.25 -15.13
CA GLU A 5 -18.71 -6.99 -14.62
C GLU A 5 -17.61 -7.36 -13.61
N ASN A 6 -16.35 -7.23 -14.03
CA ASN A 6 -15.18 -7.40 -13.16
C ASN A 6 -15.09 -6.25 -12.15
N GLY A 7 -16.08 -6.15 -11.26
CA GLY A 7 -15.96 -5.39 -10.02
C GLY A 7 -14.91 -6.07 -9.15
N TYR A 8 -13.80 -5.38 -8.89
CA TYR A 8 -12.82 -5.86 -7.91
C TYR A 8 -13.47 -5.86 -6.54
N ASP A 9 -13.61 -7.04 -5.93
CA ASP A 9 -14.09 -7.18 -4.56
C ASP A 9 -13.03 -6.63 -3.59
N LEU A 10 -13.27 -5.40 -3.13
CA LEU A 10 -12.37 -4.65 -2.26
C LEU A 10 -12.31 -5.22 -0.83
N ASP A 11 -13.20 -6.13 -0.46
CA ASP A 11 -13.21 -6.81 0.84
C ASP A 11 -12.19 -7.96 0.88
N ARG A 12 -11.68 -8.40 -0.28
CA ARG A 12 -10.62 -9.43 -0.37
C ARG A 12 -9.23 -8.93 0.02
N TYR A 13 -9.10 -7.65 0.41
CA TYR A 13 -7.83 -7.05 0.77
C TYR A 13 -7.73 -6.78 2.28
N ALA A 14 -6.77 -7.40 2.93
CA ALA A 14 -6.47 -7.15 4.34
C ALA A 14 -5.96 -5.71 4.53
N PRO A 15 -6.54 -4.91 5.44
CA PRO A 15 -6.01 -3.59 5.82
C PRO A 15 -4.55 -3.68 6.28
N VAL A 16 -3.76 -2.61 6.08
CA VAL A 16 -2.37 -2.55 6.55
C VAL A 16 -2.30 -2.80 8.07
N ALA A 17 -3.26 -2.28 8.83
CA ALA A 17 -3.38 -2.55 10.27
C ALA A 17 -3.39 -4.05 10.60
N ARG A 18 -4.13 -4.87 9.84
CA ARG A 18 -4.17 -6.32 10.06
C ARG A 18 -2.81 -6.97 9.78
N ARG A 19 -2.09 -6.52 8.75
CA ARG A 19 -0.73 -7.01 8.44
C ARG A 19 0.25 -6.66 9.54
N ILE A 20 0.15 -5.46 10.12
CA ILE A 20 0.96 -5.03 11.26
C ILE A 20 0.70 -5.94 12.47
N THR A 21 -0.57 -6.23 12.78
CA THR A 21 -0.92 -7.16 13.87
C THR A 21 -0.31 -8.55 13.64
N LEU A 22 -0.52 -9.14 12.45
CA LEU A 22 0.05 -10.45 12.12
C LEU A 22 1.59 -10.45 12.18
N PHE A 23 2.21 -9.35 11.78
CA PHE A 23 3.65 -9.19 11.85
C PHE A 23 4.15 -9.24 13.30
N TYR A 24 3.55 -8.47 14.21
CA TYR A 24 3.95 -8.46 15.62
C TYR A 24 3.53 -9.74 16.38
N GLU A 25 2.46 -10.41 15.98
CA GLU A 25 2.12 -11.75 16.49
C GLU A 25 3.22 -12.78 16.14
N ARG A 26 3.74 -12.73 14.91
CA ARG A 26 4.79 -13.65 14.44
C ARG A 26 6.20 -13.26 14.89
N TYR A 27 6.46 -11.96 14.95
CA TYR A 27 7.76 -11.37 15.27
C TYR A 27 7.58 -10.30 16.38
N PRO A 28 7.39 -10.71 17.66
CA PRO A 28 7.12 -9.77 18.75
C PRO A 28 8.22 -8.73 18.98
N ALA A 29 9.48 -9.10 18.71
CA ALA A 29 10.64 -8.21 18.78
C ALA A 29 10.97 -7.54 17.42
N GLY A 30 10.11 -7.69 16.42
CA GLY A 30 10.29 -7.09 15.11
C GLY A 30 10.19 -5.57 15.16
N ARG A 31 10.73 -4.90 14.14
CA ARG A 31 10.71 -3.45 14.01
C ARG A 31 10.25 -3.03 12.63
N ILE A 32 9.38 -2.05 12.57
CA ILE A 32 9.00 -1.35 11.33
C ILE A 32 9.54 0.07 11.48
N ILE A 33 10.46 0.46 10.59
CA ILE A 33 11.09 1.79 10.60
C ILE A 33 10.77 2.47 9.28
N THR A 34 10.11 3.63 9.36
CA THR A 34 9.78 4.46 8.22
C THR A 34 10.78 5.61 8.09
N SER A 35 10.93 6.13 6.88
CA SER A 35 11.71 7.33 6.59
C SER A 35 10.98 8.12 5.54
N LEU A 36 10.69 9.39 5.83
CA LEU A 36 10.33 10.36 4.81
C LEU A 36 11.56 10.60 3.95
N VAL A 37 11.49 10.19 2.69
CA VAL A 37 12.61 10.30 1.74
C VAL A 37 12.54 11.64 1.02
N GLU A 38 11.35 12.05 0.60
CA GLU A 38 11.12 13.30 -0.09
C GLU A 38 9.71 13.83 0.20
N ARG A 39 9.59 15.14 0.31
CA ARG A 39 8.32 15.86 0.30
C ARG A 39 8.48 17.17 -0.45
N ASP A 40 7.69 17.35 -1.49
CA ASP A 40 7.53 18.63 -2.16
C ASP A 40 6.04 19.03 -2.21
N ALA A 41 5.71 20.07 -2.99
CA ALA A 41 4.34 20.56 -3.10
C ALA A 41 3.38 19.60 -3.82
N ASN A 42 3.91 18.62 -4.56
CA ASN A 42 3.16 17.73 -5.42
C ASN A 42 3.17 16.28 -4.94
N ALA A 43 4.24 15.85 -4.27
CA ALA A 43 4.49 14.45 -3.96
C ALA A 43 5.10 14.23 -2.57
N VAL A 44 4.76 13.08 -2.00
CA VAL A 44 5.35 12.54 -0.78
C VAL A 44 5.93 11.17 -1.09
N ILE A 45 7.16 10.92 -0.63
CA ILE A 45 7.84 9.64 -0.80
C ILE A 45 8.29 9.10 0.56
N PHE A 46 7.83 7.89 0.89
CA PHE A 46 8.28 7.15 2.08
C PHE A 46 8.97 5.85 1.70
N ARG A 47 9.93 5.45 2.54
CA ARG A 47 10.46 4.09 2.59
C ARG A 47 10.20 3.49 3.97
N ALA A 48 9.65 2.28 4.00
CA ALA A 48 9.59 1.43 5.18
C ALA A 48 10.65 0.32 5.11
N ARG A 49 11.26 0.00 6.25
CA ARG A 49 12.17 -1.11 6.47
C ARG A 49 11.64 -1.98 7.60
N VAL A 50 11.61 -3.29 7.39
CA VAL A 50 11.06 -4.25 8.35
C VAL A 50 12.16 -5.22 8.78
N TYR A 51 12.28 -5.41 10.08
CA TYR A 51 13.24 -6.30 10.75
C TYR A 51 12.46 -7.31 11.57
N ARG A 52 12.80 -8.59 11.51
CA ARG A 52 12.11 -9.68 12.23
C ARG A 52 12.58 -9.79 13.68
N THR A 53 13.80 -9.34 13.98
CA THR A 53 14.35 -9.35 15.34
C THR A 53 15.07 -8.04 15.67
N ALA A 54 15.42 -7.84 16.93
CA ALA A 54 16.13 -6.64 17.38
C ALA A 54 17.59 -6.62 16.90
N GLU A 55 18.16 -7.78 16.66
CA GLU A 55 19.57 -8.02 16.33
C GLU A 55 19.86 -7.94 14.82
N GLU A 56 18.84 -8.00 13.96
CA GLU A 56 19.03 -7.85 12.51
C GLU A 56 19.57 -6.44 12.18
N HIS A 57 20.77 -6.41 11.61
CA HIS A 57 21.41 -5.18 11.11
C HIS A 57 20.79 -4.72 9.78
N ASP A 58 20.44 -5.67 8.91
CA ASP A 58 19.83 -5.41 7.61
C ASP A 58 18.32 -5.71 7.64
N PRO A 59 17.51 -4.95 6.89
CA PRO A 59 16.07 -5.19 6.86
C PRO A 59 15.73 -6.49 6.13
N ALA A 60 14.86 -7.29 6.73
CA ALA A 60 14.30 -8.49 6.12
C ALA A 60 13.41 -8.17 4.91
N ALA A 61 12.79 -6.98 4.89
CA ALA A 61 12.05 -6.48 3.73
C ALA A 61 12.02 -4.94 3.71
N THR A 62 11.79 -4.39 2.52
CA THR A 62 11.57 -2.95 2.32
C THR A 62 10.31 -2.69 1.50
N GLY A 63 9.75 -1.49 1.65
CA GLY A 63 8.61 -1.02 0.87
C GLY A 63 8.76 0.47 0.59
N TRP A 64 8.40 0.88 -0.62
CA TRP A 64 8.45 2.27 -1.07
C TRP A 64 7.08 2.71 -1.54
N ALA A 65 6.66 3.91 -1.16
CA ALA A 65 5.44 4.51 -1.65
C ALA A 65 5.69 5.94 -2.11
N LEU A 66 4.97 6.31 -3.15
CA LEU A 66 4.87 7.66 -3.68
C LEU A 66 3.40 7.96 -3.88
N GLU A 67 2.92 9.01 -3.24
CA GLU A 67 1.59 9.56 -3.46
C GLU A 67 1.70 11.03 -3.86
N ARG A 68 0.65 11.53 -4.52
CA ARG A 68 0.56 12.93 -4.95
C ARG A 68 -0.53 13.64 -4.17
N GLU A 69 -0.24 14.85 -3.71
CA GLU A 69 -1.21 15.71 -3.02
C GLU A 69 -2.44 15.94 -3.90
N GLY A 70 -3.63 15.72 -3.34
CA GLY A 70 -4.90 15.85 -4.07
C GLY A 70 -5.26 14.69 -5.02
N ASP A 71 -4.44 13.65 -5.15
CA ASP A 71 -4.78 12.47 -5.95
C ASP A 71 -5.79 11.57 -5.21
N GLY A 72 -7.07 11.92 -5.35
CA GLY A 72 -8.19 11.25 -4.72
C GLY A 72 -8.49 11.73 -3.29
N ASP A 73 -9.63 11.29 -2.75
CA ASP A 73 -10.19 11.82 -1.50
C ASP A 73 -9.25 11.68 -0.29
N VAL A 74 -8.50 10.58 -0.21
CA VAL A 74 -7.56 10.33 0.89
C VAL A 74 -6.35 11.27 0.80
N ASN A 75 -5.75 11.40 -0.38
CA ASN A 75 -4.58 12.25 -0.56
C ASN A 75 -4.93 13.75 -0.60
N ALA A 76 -6.21 14.12 -0.66
CA ALA A 76 -6.64 15.50 -0.47
C ALA A 76 -6.58 15.95 1.01
N VAL A 77 -6.59 15.01 1.96
CA VAL A 77 -6.66 15.32 3.41
C VAL A 77 -5.51 14.72 4.23
N ALA A 78 -4.92 13.61 3.78
CA ALA A 78 -3.96 12.83 4.55
C ALA A 78 -2.92 12.15 3.63
N CYS A 79 -2.40 12.88 2.63
CA CYS A 79 -1.42 12.34 1.68
C CYS A 79 -0.16 11.80 2.38
N LEU A 80 0.34 12.54 3.37
CA LEU A 80 1.55 12.17 4.10
C LEU A 80 1.37 10.85 4.86
N GLU A 81 0.31 10.74 5.65
CA GLU A 81 -0.03 9.56 6.45
C GLU A 81 -0.37 8.35 5.56
N ASN A 82 -1.07 8.60 4.45
CA ASN A 82 -1.40 7.55 3.48
C ASN A 82 -0.14 7.01 2.78
N THR A 83 0.81 7.88 2.45
CA THR A 83 2.09 7.46 1.84
C THR A 83 2.89 6.60 2.80
N GLU A 84 3.02 7.01 4.06
CA GLU A 84 3.72 6.24 5.09
C GLU A 84 3.07 4.85 5.27
N THR A 85 1.74 4.82 5.40
CA THR A 85 0.97 3.58 5.55
C THR A 85 1.13 2.66 4.34
N SER A 86 1.14 3.22 3.13
CA SER A 86 1.36 2.48 1.89
C SER A 86 2.76 1.87 1.83
N ALA A 87 3.80 2.58 2.28
CA ALA A 87 5.16 2.05 2.34
C ALA A 87 5.25 0.87 3.31
N ILE A 88 4.62 0.97 4.49
CA ILE A 88 4.54 -0.14 5.46
C ILE A 88 3.82 -1.34 4.84
N GLY A 89 2.66 -1.10 4.21
CA GLY A 89 1.85 -2.15 3.59
C GLY A 89 2.61 -2.94 2.53
N ARG A 90 3.44 -2.26 1.72
CA ARG A 90 4.32 -2.89 0.72
C ARG A 90 5.47 -3.67 1.34
N ALA A 91 6.11 -3.13 2.37
CA ALA A 91 7.21 -3.81 3.06
C ALA A 91 6.75 -5.12 3.72
N LEU A 92 5.59 -5.09 4.39
CA LEU A 92 4.99 -6.26 5.01
C LEU A 92 4.53 -7.29 3.98
N ALA A 93 3.96 -6.85 2.86
CA ALA A 93 3.61 -7.76 1.76
C ALA A 93 4.85 -8.45 1.18
N ASN A 94 5.95 -7.71 1.00
CA ASN A 94 7.24 -8.27 0.56
C ASN A 94 7.82 -9.29 1.56
N LEU A 95 7.53 -9.13 2.86
CA LEU A 95 7.91 -10.09 3.90
C LEU A 95 6.95 -11.30 4.00
N GLY A 96 5.90 -11.35 3.18
CA GLY A 96 4.93 -12.45 3.15
C GLY A 96 3.64 -12.22 3.93
N PHE A 97 3.42 -11.03 4.49
CA PHE A 97 2.14 -10.63 5.09
C PHE A 97 1.27 -9.99 4.00
N THR A 98 0.74 -10.81 3.08
CA THR A 98 0.06 -10.31 1.88
C THR A 98 -1.34 -9.76 2.15
N ALA A 99 -1.75 -8.82 1.30
CA ALA A 99 -3.09 -8.25 1.29
C ALA A 99 -4.16 -9.25 0.84
N SER A 100 -3.80 -10.09 -0.12
CA SER A 100 -4.62 -11.11 -0.77
C SER A 100 -3.69 -12.16 -1.40
N ALA A 101 -4.25 -13.21 -2.03
CA ALA A 101 -3.47 -14.13 -2.85
C ALA A 101 -2.85 -13.45 -4.10
N GLU A 102 -3.41 -12.32 -4.51
CA GLU A 102 -2.92 -11.49 -5.62
C GLU A 102 -2.07 -10.33 -5.08
N ARG A 103 -0.97 -10.03 -5.78
CA ARG A 103 0.08 -9.08 -5.33
C ARG A 103 -0.30 -7.59 -5.30
N PRO A 104 -1.22 -7.05 -6.13
CA PRO A 104 -1.58 -5.63 -6.06
C PRO A 104 -2.23 -5.26 -4.73
N SER A 105 -1.93 -4.09 -4.18
CA SER A 105 -2.62 -3.58 -2.98
C SER A 105 -4.06 -3.15 -3.31
N ARG A 106 -4.91 -3.05 -2.28
CA ARG A 106 -6.29 -2.56 -2.44
C ARG A 106 -6.30 -1.17 -3.07
N GLU A 107 -5.42 -0.29 -2.61
CA GLU A 107 -5.30 1.09 -3.04
C GLU A 107 -4.89 1.17 -4.52
N GLU A 108 -3.96 0.31 -4.96
CA GLU A 108 -3.58 0.20 -6.38
C GLU A 108 -4.77 -0.25 -7.25
N MET A 109 -5.58 -1.17 -6.74
CA MET A 109 -6.74 -1.68 -7.46
C MET A 109 -7.88 -0.66 -7.52
N VAL A 110 -8.05 0.15 -6.46
CA VAL A 110 -8.94 1.32 -6.48
C VAL A 110 -8.45 2.34 -7.51
N ARG A 111 -7.14 2.60 -7.59
CA ARG A 111 -6.56 3.51 -8.60
C ARG A 111 -6.80 3.00 -10.02
N VAL A 112 -6.61 1.70 -10.27
CA VAL A 112 -6.91 1.06 -11.57
C VAL A 112 -8.41 1.15 -11.89
N ALA A 113 -9.29 0.92 -10.91
CA ALA A 113 -10.74 1.03 -11.11
C ALA A 113 -11.16 2.46 -11.48
N ARG A 114 -10.60 3.48 -10.79
CA ARG A 114 -10.83 4.90 -11.10
C ARG A 114 -10.32 5.27 -12.49
N ALA A 115 -9.08 4.87 -12.84
CA ALA A 115 -8.49 5.14 -14.16
C ALA A 115 -9.32 4.55 -15.32
N ARG A 116 -9.91 3.36 -15.13
CA ARG A 116 -10.81 2.73 -16.11
C ARG A 116 -12.14 3.46 -16.26
N GLN A 117 -12.68 4.06 -15.19
CA GLN A 117 -13.93 4.84 -15.26
C GLN A 117 -13.72 6.19 -15.96
N SER A 118 -12.54 6.80 -15.84
CA SER A 118 -12.19 8.04 -16.56
C SER A 118 -11.90 7.83 -18.05
N ALA A 119 -11.56 6.60 -18.47
CA ALA A 119 -11.38 6.26 -19.87
C ALA A 119 -12.74 6.00 -20.54
N THR A 120 -13.47 7.06 -20.89
CA THR A 120 -14.69 6.93 -21.71
C THR A 120 -14.29 6.42 -23.10
N PRO A 121 -14.89 5.34 -23.63
CA PRO A 121 -14.63 4.93 -25.01
C PRO A 121 -15.23 5.99 -25.93
N LEU A 122 -14.41 6.53 -26.85
CA LEU A 122 -14.92 7.31 -27.97
C LEU A 122 -16.00 6.47 -28.67
N ARG A 123 -17.25 6.92 -28.60
CA ARG A 123 -18.33 6.37 -29.42
C ARG A 123 -18.03 6.76 -30.86
N VAL A 124 -17.71 5.76 -31.68
CA VAL A 124 -17.69 5.83 -33.14
C VAL A 124 -19.12 5.82 -33.65
#